data_AF-A0A258JWC2-F1
#
_entry.id   AF-A0A258JWC2-F1
#
_cell.length_a   1.000
_cell.length_b   1.000
_cell.length_c   1.000
_cell.angle_alpha   90.00
_cell.angle_beta   90.00
_cell.angle_gamma   90.00
#
_symmetry.space_group_name_H-M   'P 1'
#
loop_
_entity.id
_entity.type
_entity.pdbx_description
1 polymer ?
#
loop_
_entity_poly.entity_id
_entity_poly.type
_entity_poly.pdbx_seq_one_letter_code
_entity_poly.pdbx_strand_id
1 'polypeptide(L)'
;MNKPFILFLSIALLLICGSCNDEWTEEQFQNYVSFKAPITSGGVSDIYIRYKGDEKTTFQLPLIVSGSTTNAKNMTVHVAVDSDTLNVLNYERFQNREDFYYRELESKYFTFSPDLKINAGENTSLMAIDFTLKDINLVDKWVLPLTIKSDPSYDYVANPRKHYRKALLRINPFNDYSGIYSGTALKTVMEGYESSTPIVKAEIKAYVVDENTIFFYAGNIDEDRQDRRN
;
A
#
# COMPACT_ATOMS: atom_id res chain seq x y z
N MET A 1 41.00 -56.11 1.56
CA MET A 1 40.04 -55.25 0.84
C MET A 1 40.55 -55.09 -0.59
N ASN A 2 39.85 -55.66 -1.56
CA ASN A 2 40.37 -55.85 -2.92
C ASN A 2 40.51 -54.49 -3.62
N LYS A 3 41.71 -54.17 -4.14
CA LYS A 3 42.01 -52.94 -4.90
C LYS A 3 40.92 -52.50 -5.91
N PRO A 4 40.27 -53.40 -6.70
CA PRO A 4 39.19 -53.00 -7.60
C PRO A 4 37.94 -52.48 -6.87
N PHE A 5 37.65 -52.95 -5.66
CA PHE A 5 36.48 -52.53 -4.87
C PHE A 5 36.65 -51.13 -4.30
N ILE A 6 37.86 -50.77 -3.87
CA ILE A 6 38.20 -49.42 -3.38
C ILE A 6 38.12 -48.41 -4.54
N LEU A 7 38.56 -48.81 -5.74
CA LEU A 7 38.49 -47.97 -6.94
C LEU A 7 37.03 -47.72 -7.36
N PHE A 8 36.18 -48.75 -7.32
CA PHE A 8 34.76 -48.61 -7.64
C PHE A 8 34.04 -47.71 -6.62
N LEU A 9 34.36 -47.84 -5.33
CA LEU A 9 33.78 -47.02 -4.26
C LEU A 9 34.21 -45.54 -4.39
N SER A 10 35.45 -45.27 -4.81
CA SER A 10 35.94 -43.89 -4.99
C SER A 10 35.37 -43.22 -6.24
N ILE A 11 35.15 -43.97 -7.34
CA ILE A 11 34.46 -43.45 -8.54
C ILE A 11 32.97 -43.18 -8.25
N ALA A 12 32.30 -44.05 -7.48
CA ALA A 12 30.91 -43.84 -7.06
C ALA A 12 30.77 -42.61 -6.16
N LEU A 13 31.73 -42.36 -5.24
CA LEU A 13 31.73 -41.19 -4.37
C LEU A 13 31.94 -39.88 -5.16
N LEU A 14 32.77 -39.90 -6.21
CA LEU A 14 32.99 -38.75 -7.11
C LEU A 14 31.74 -38.38 -7.93
N LEU A 15 30.91 -39.35 -8.31
CA LEU A 15 29.65 -39.11 -9.05
C LEU A 15 28.55 -38.51 -8.18
N ILE A 16 28.56 -38.77 -6.87
CA ILE A 16 27.56 -38.22 -5.92
C ILE A 16 27.96 -36.79 -5.49
N CYS A 17 29.26 -36.49 -5.42
CA CYS A 17 29.79 -35.16 -5.10
C CYS A 17 29.72 -34.14 -6.25
N GLY A 18 29.34 -34.56 -7.46
CA GLY A 18 29.17 -33.68 -8.62
C GLY A 18 27.81 -32.96 -8.69
N SER A 19 26.92 -33.18 -7.72
CA SER A 19 25.56 -32.62 -7.73
C SER A 19 25.38 -31.34 -6.90
N CYS A 20 26.46 -30.61 -6.61
CA CYS A 20 26.34 -29.19 -6.24
C CYS A 20 25.90 -28.39 -7.47
N ASN A 21 24.62 -28.47 -7.82
CA ASN A 21 24.01 -27.41 -8.58
C ASN A 21 23.96 -26.18 -7.67
N ASP A 22 24.53 -25.08 -8.13
CA ASP A 22 24.40 -23.76 -7.53
C ASP A 22 22.96 -23.22 -7.73
N GLU A 23 21.93 -23.96 -7.30
CA GLU A 23 20.51 -23.51 -7.35
C GLU A 23 20.35 -22.14 -6.67
N TRP A 24 21.21 -21.83 -5.71
CA TRP A 24 21.20 -20.61 -4.94
C TRP A 24 21.73 -19.42 -5.73
N THR A 25 22.50 -19.65 -6.78
CA THR A 25 22.99 -18.56 -7.64
C THR A 25 21.86 -18.03 -8.52
N GLU A 26 21.03 -18.88 -9.13
CA GLU A 26 19.93 -18.44 -9.99
C GLU A 26 18.84 -17.64 -9.25
N GLU A 27 18.47 -18.02 -8.02
CA GLU A 27 17.48 -17.27 -7.22
C GLU A 27 18.00 -15.89 -6.77
N GLN A 28 19.31 -15.74 -6.62
CA GLN A 28 19.94 -14.51 -6.17
C GLN A 28 20.11 -13.46 -7.29
N PHE A 29 19.99 -13.87 -8.58
CA PHE A 29 20.19 -12.98 -9.73
C PHE A 29 18.92 -12.38 -10.34
N GLN A 30 17.73 -12.69 -9.83
CA GLN A 30 16.50 -12.21 -10.45
C GLN A 30 16.14 -10.78 -10.03
N ASN A 31 16.01 -9.92 -11.04
CA ASN A 31 15.58 -8.53 -10.90
C ASN A 31 14.04 -8.47 -10.82
N TYR A 32 13.51 -8.32 -9.62
CA TYR A 32 12.07 -8.24 -9.34
C TYR A 32 11.58 -6.81 -9.24
N VAL A 33 10.47 -6.50 -9.92
CA VAL A 33 9.82 -5.19 -9.85
C VAL A 33 8.83 -5.14 -8.68
N SER A 34 8.94 -4.10 -7.86
CA SER A 34 8.10 -3.87 -6.69
C SER A 34 7.70 -2.40 -6.54
N PHE A 35 6.58 -2.15 -5.86
CA PHE A 35 6.29 -0.84 -5.30
C PHE A 35 7.08 -0.63 -4.00
N LYS A 36 7.45 0.62 -3.74
CA LYS A 36 7.94 1.07 -2.44
C LYS A 36 6.96 2.08 -1.83
N ALA A 37 5.79 1.59 -1.42
CA ALA A 37 4.84 2.41 -0.68
C ALA A 37 5.30 2.61 0.79
N PRO A 38 4.92 3.70 1.46
CA PRO A 38 5.12 3.87 2.89
C PRO A 38 4.54 2.67 3.65
N ILE A 39 5.30 2.12 4.60
CA ILE A 39 4.86 0.95 5.37
C ILE A 39 4.04 1.44 6.55
N THR A 40 2.74 1.14 6.54
CA THR A 40 1.86 1.24 7.71
C THR A 40 1.32 -0.13 8.08
N SER A 41 0.82 -0.27 9.31
CA SER A 41 0.33 -1.55 9.83
C SER A 41 -0.92 -2.02 9.09
N GLY A 42 -1.05 -3.34 8.92
CA GLY A 42 -2.28 -3.95 8.40
C GLY A 42 -2.43 -3.96 6.88
N GLY A 43 -1.34 -3.83 6.11
CA GLY A 43 -1.33 -4.07 4.66
C GLY A 43 -1.87 -2.94 3.79
N VAL A 44 -2.28 -1.83 4.42
CA VAL A 44 -2.70 -0.59 3.76
C VAL A 44 -1.67 0.47 4.09
N SER A 45 -1.23 1.23 3.08
CA SER A 45 -0.24 2.30 3.13
C SER A 45 -0.92 3.67 3.20
N ASP A 46 -0.82 4.38 4.32
CA ASP A 46 -1.33 5.74 4.42
C ASP A 46 -0.48 6.69 3.56
N ILE A 47 -1.15 7.43 2.67
CA ILE A 47 -0.54 8.53 1.91
C ILE A 47 -1.27 9.84 2.21
N TYR A 48 -0.49 10.92 2.30
CA TYR A 48 -1.00 12.25 2.64
C TYR A 48 -0.92 13.15 1.42
N ILE A 49 -2.06 13.68 0.99
CA ILE A 49 -2.19 14.48 -0.23
C ILE A 49 -2.72 15.85 0.15
N ARG A 50 -2.00 16.92 -0.22
CA ARG A 50 -2.50 18.27 0.06
C ARG A 50 -3.77 18.51 -0.75
N TYR A 51 -4.83 18.89 -0.07
CA TYR A 51 -6.09 19.26 -0.69
C TYR A 51 -5.96 20.64 -1.35
N LYS A 52 -6.41 20.73 -2.61
CA LYS A 52 -6.42 21.97 -3.41
C LYS A 52 -7.67 22.09 -4.29
N GLY A 53 -8.78 21.51 -3.84
CA GLY A 53 -10.04 21.47 -4.58
C GLY A 53 -9.90 20.82 -5.97
N ASP A 54 -10.11 21.64 -7.00
CA ASP A 54 -10.00 21.24 -8.41
C ASP A 54 -8.55 21.19 -8.93
N GLU A 55 -7.59 21.76 -8.19
CA GLU A 55 -6.19 21.72 -8.60
C GLU A 55 -5.61 20.32 -8.39
N LYS A 56 -4.83 19.92 -9.38
CA LYS A 56 -4.14 18.64 -9.41
C LYS A 56 -3.00 18.59 -8.39
N THR A 57 -3.00 17.58 -7.54
CA THR A 57 -1.87 17.25 -6.65
C THR A 57 -1.23 15.93 -7.08
N THR A 58 0.05 15.96 -7.47
CA THR A 58 0.78 14.76 -7.91
C THR A 58 1.47 14.08 -6.73
N PHE A 59 1.19 12.78 -6.54
CA PHE A 59 1.93 11.89 -5.67
C PHE A 59 2.90 11.04 -6.50
N GLN A 60 4.14 10.88 -6.03
CA GLN A 60 5.15 10.06 -6.70
C GLN A 60 5.29 8.74 -5.95
N LEU A 61 4.74 7.66 -6.50
CA LEU A 61 4.91 6.32 -5.96
C LEU A 61 6.18 5.68 -6.54
N PRO A 62 7.20 5.35 -5.73
CA PRO A 62 8.41 4.74 -6.24
C PRO A 62 8.18 3.27 -6.63
N LEU A 63 8.73 2.90 -7.78
CA LEU A 63 8.93 1.52 -8.22
C LEU A 63 10.41 1.19 -8.12
N ILE A 64 10.73 -0.03 -7.67
CA ILE A 64 12.11 -0.51 -7.51
C ILE A 64 12.28 -1.81 -8.28
N VAL A 65 13.40 -1.93 -8.97
CA VAL A 65 13.94 -3.19 -9.47
C VAL A 65 14.92 -3.72 -8.43
N SER A 66 14.51 -4.76 -7.71
CA SER A 66 15.28 -5.39 -6.63
C SER A 66 16.05 -6.59 -7.17
N GLY A 67 17.32 -6.72 -6.84
CA GLY A 67 18.15 -7.86 -7.23
C GLY A 67 19.60 -7.67 -6.77
N SER A 68 20.45 -8.68 -6.93
CA SER A 68 21.88 -8.57 -6.61
C SER A 68 22.71 -7.86 -7.68
N THR A 69 22.13 -7.60 -8.86
CA THR A 69 22.81 -6.91 -9.96
C THR A 69 21.99 -5.70 -10.42
N THR A 70 22.65 -4.75 -11.07
CA THR A 70 21.93 -3.61 -11.67
C THR A 70 21.08 -4.10 -12.84
N ASN A 71 19.89 -3.53 -12.99
CA ASN A 71 19.02 -3.79 -14.12
C ASN A 71 19.76 -3.52 -15.44
N ALA A 72 19.93 -4.54 -16.27
CA ALA A 72 20.62 -4.42 -17.56
C ALA A 72 19.65 -4.23 -18.75
N LYS A 73 18.34 -4.19 -18.51
CA LYS A 73 17.30 -4.18 -19.55
C LYS A 73 16.41 -2.96 -19.44
N ASN A 74 15.97 -2.45 -20.57
CA ASN A 74 14.82 -1.55 -20.58
C ASN A 74 13.58 -2.40 -20.27
N MET A 75 12.75 -1.94 -19.35
CA MET A 75 11.52 -2.61 -18.93
C MET A 75 10.33 -1.67 -19.09
N THR A 76 9.18 -2.21 -19.48
CA THR A 76 7.90 -1.50 -19.45
C THR A 76 7.00 -2.16 -18.41
N VAL A 77 6.95 -1.56 -17.22
CA VAL A 77 6.15 -2.06 -16.11
C VAL A 77 4.69 -1.68 -16.30
N HIS A 78 3.80 -2.67 -16.24
CA HIS A 78 2.37 -2.48 -16.37
C HIS A 78 1.69 -2.46 -14.99
N VAL A 79 0.99 -1.38 -14.69
CA VAL A 79 0.26 -1.17 -13.43
C VAL A 79 -1.25 -1.11 -13.70
N ALA A 80 -2.04 -1.68 -12.80
CA ALA A 80 -3.50 -1.65 -12.86
C ALA A 80 -4.12 -1.46 -11.47
N VAL A 81 -5.39 -1.08 -11.46
CA VAL A 81 -6.22 -1.07 -10.25
C VAL A 81 -6.59 -2.52 -9.87
N ASP A 82 -6.55 -2.85 -8.58
CA ASP A 82 -6.72 -4.22 -8.05
C ASP A 82 -7.83 -4.28 -6.99
N SER A 83 -9.07 -4.15 -7.44
CA SER A 83 -10.28 -4.21 -6.61
C SER A 83 -10.40 -5.51 -5.81
N ASP A 84 -9.98 -6.63 -6.39
CA ASP A 84 -10.05 -7.96 -5.77
C ASP A 84 -9.25 -8.01 -4.47
N THR A 85 -8.05 -7.43 -4.45
CA THR A 85 -7.22 -7.39 -3.24
C THR A 85 -7.86 -6.58 -2.14
N LEU A 86 -8.50 -5.46 -2.48
CA LEU A 86 -9.20 -4.63 -1.50
C LEU A 86 -10.39 -5.39 -0.90
N ASN A 87 -11.15 -6.11 -1.73
CA ASN A 87 -12.28 -6.93 -1.28
C ASN A 87 -11.84 -8.06 -0.33
N VAL A 88 -10.77 -8.77 -0.68
CA VAL A 88 -10.19 -9.81 0.18
C VAL A 88 -9.71 -9.21 1.50
N LEU A 89 -8.97 -8.10 1.47
CA LEU A 89 -8.49 -7.43 2.68
C LEU A 89 -9.65 -6.99 3.58
N ASN A 90 -10.69 -6.39 3.01
CA ASN A 90 -11.87 -5.95 3.76
C ASN A 90 -12.56 -7.12 4.47
N TYR A 91 -12.79 -8.22 3.76
CA TYR A 91 -13.40 -9.41 4.35
C TYR A 91 -12.51 -10.06 5.41
N GLU A 92 -11.22 -10.26 5.13
CA GLU A 92 -10.28 -10.85 6.09
C GLU A 92 -10.17 -10.02 7.37
N ARG A 93 -10.20 -8.68 7.26
CA ARG A 93 -10.02 -7.77 8.39
C ARG A 93 -11.29 -7.51 9.19
N PHE A 94 -12.42 -7.32 8.51
CA PHE A 94 -13.67 -6.85 9.14
C PHE A 94 -14.81 -7.87 9.08
N GLN A 95 -14.64 -8.98 8.37
CA GLN A 95 -15.65 -10.03 8.22
C GLN A 95 -16.97 -9.40 7.76
N ASN A 96 -18.07 -9.61 8.48
CA ASN A 96 -19.40 -9.09 8.11
C ASN A 96 -19.62 -7.61 8.50
N ARG A 97 -18.62 -6.91 9.06
CA ARG A 97 -18.72 -5.48 9.42
C ARG A 97 -18.39 -4.58 8.23
N GLU A 98 -19.28 -4.55 7.26
CA GLU A 98 -19.16 -3.75 6.03
C GLU A 98 -19.06 -2.23 6.29
N ASP A 99 -19.56 -1.77 7.44
CA ASP A 99 -19.47 -0.38 7.89
C ASP A 99 -18.01 0.07 8.15
N PHE A 100 -17.11 -0.89 8.34
CA PHE A 100 -15.66 -0.66 8.49
C PHE A 100 -14.87 -0.86 7.20
N TYR A 101 -15.49 -1.27 6.11
CA TYR A 101 -14.76 -1.53 4.89
C TYR A 101 -14.10 -0.25 4.36
N TYR A 102 -12.90 -0.43 3.83
CA TYR A 102 -12.31 0.55 2.93
C TYR A 102 -13.11 0.59 1.63
N ARG A 103 -13.29 1.80 1.09
CA ARG A 103 -13.94 2.03 -0.20
C ARG A 103 -12.88 2.22 -1.27
N GLU A 104 -13.06 1.58 -2.42
CA GLU A 104 -12.20 1.84 -3.58
C GLU A 104 -12.35 3.30 -4.02
N LEU A 105 -11.23 3.99 -4.20
CA LEU A 105 -11.21 5.36 -4.66
C LEU A 105 -11.83 5.45 -6.07
N GLU A 106 -12.84 6.29 -6.23
CA GLU A 106 -13.50 6.49 -7.53
C GLU A 106 -12.51 7.01 -8.59
N SER A 107 -12.65 6.54 -9.83
CA SER A 107 -11.77 6.89 -10.96
C SER A 107 -11.75 8.37 -11.31
N LYS A 108 -12.77 9.14 -10.91
CA LYS A 108 -12.80 10.61 -11.10
C LYS A 108 -11.76 11.35 -10.27
N TYR A 109 -11.29 10.74 -9.16
CA TYR A 109 -10.40 11.40 -8.21
C TYR A 109 -8.92 11.24 -8.54
N PHE A 110 -8.55 10.36 -9.47
CA PHE A 110 -7.16 10.08 -9.77
C PHE A 110 -6.92 9.73 -11.24
N THR A 111 -5.70 9.99 -11.71
CA THR A 111 -5.20 9.55 -13.02
C THR A 111 -3.74 9.15 -12.90
N PHE A 112 -3.31 8.12 -13.64
CA PHE A 112 -1.91 7.70 -13.72
C PHE A 112 -1.63 7.03 -15.07
N SER A 113 -0.36 6.98 -15.47
CA SER A 113 0.05 6.22 -16.66
C SER A 113 0.14 4.73 -16.31
N PRO A 114 -0.61 3.84 -16.99
CA PRO A 114 -0.56 2.40 -16.71
C PRO A 114 0.78 1.78 -17.10
N ASP A 115 1.50 2.39 -18.04
CA ASP A 115 2.78 1.90 -18.54
C ASP A 115 3.92 2.79 -18.04
N LEU A 116 4.91 2.19 -17.38
CA LEU A 116 6.06 2.86 -16.78
C LEU A 116 7.36 2.30 -17.33
N LYS A 117 8.20 3.16 -17.88
CA LYS A 117 9.51 2.76 -18.38
C LYS A 117 10.54 2.81 -17.26
N ILE A 118 11.38 1.78 -17.21
CA ILE A 118 12.62 1.73 -16.40
C ILE A 118 13.76 1.43 -17.35
N ASN A 119 14.73 2.33 -17.47
CA ASN A 119 15.81 2.12 -18.44
C ASN A 119 16.87 1.15 -17.90
N ALA A 120 17.62 0.54 -18.81
CA ALA A 120 18.81 -0.21 -18.46
C ALA A 120 19.81 0.69 -17.69
N GLY A 121 20.37 0.17 -16.61
CA GLY A 121 21.21 0.91 -15.67
C GLY A 121 20.44 1.52 -14.50
N GLU A 122 19.11 1.66 -14.60
CA GLU A 122 18.26 2.23 -13.55
C GLU A 122 17.55 1.14 -12.75
N ASN A 123 17.58 1.26 -11.42
CA ASN A 123 16.90 0.35 -10.50
C ASN A 123 15.66 0.98 -9.85
N THR A 124 15.33 2.21 -10.19
CA THR A 124 14.20 2.94 -9.60
C THR A 124 13.50 3.79 -10.64
N SER A 125 12.17 3.87 -10.54
CA SER A 125 11.34 4.79 -11.34
C SER A 125 10.25 5.38 -10.45
N LEU A 126 9.70 6.52 -10.85
CA LEU A 126 8.64 7.20 -10.11
C LEU A 126 7.35 7.20 -10.93
N MET A 127 6.29 6.63 -10.35
CA MET A 127 4.96 6.68 -10.92
C MET A 127 4.22 7.90 -10.39
N ALA A 128 3.97 8.86 -11.27
CA ALA A 128 3.11 9.98 -10.98
C ALA A 128 1.64 9.54 -10.94
N ILE A 129 1.00 9.75 -9.79
CA ILE A 129 -0.44 9.61 -9.60
C ILE A 129 -0.98 11.01 -9.35
N ASP A 130 -1.78 11.50 -10.27
CA ASP A 130 -2.39 12.81 -10.21
C ASP A 130 -3.76 12.72 -9.53
N PHE A 131 -3.92 13.41 -8.40
CA PHE A 131 -5.16 13.43 -7.63
C PHE A 131 -5.90 14.76 -7.83
N THR A 132 -7.22 14.66 -8.01
CA THR A 132 -8.16 15.81 -8.03
C THR A 132 -9.28 15.47 -7.03
N LEU A 133 -9.28 16.10 -5.87
CA LEU A 133 -10.03 15.61 -4.69
C LEU A 133 -11.26 16.45 -4.35
N LYS A 134 -11.70 17.32 -5.26
CA LYS A 134 -12.87 18.17 -5.08
C LYS A 134 -14.09 17.35 -4.63
N ASP A 135 -14.75 17.82 -3.57
CA ASP A 135 -15.96 17.22 -2.98
C ASP A 135 -15.79 15.76 -2.50
N ILE A 136 -14.56 15.32 -2.21
CA ILE A 136 -14.31 14.00 -1.65
C ILE A 136 -14.96 13.86 -0.27
N ASN A 137 -15.74 12.80 -0.07
CA ASN A 137 -16.40 12.54 1.20
C ASN A 137 -15.52 11.67 2.11
N LEU A 138 -14.88 12.26 3.12
CA LEU A 138 -14.00 11.53 4.05
C LEU A 138 -14.73 10.79 5.18
N VAL A 139 -16.07 10.69 5.13
CA VAL A 139 -16.81 9.70 5.94
C VAL A 139 -16.47 8.27 5.49
N ASP A 140 -16.17 8.11 4.20
CA ASP A 140 -15.68 6.87 3.62
C ASP A 140 -14.14 6.78 3.72
N LYS A 141 -13.65 5.55 3.96
CA LYS A 141 -12.22 5.27 4.07
C LYS A 141 -11.67 4.91 2.68
N TRP A 142 -11.32 5.92 1.89
CA TRP A 142 -10.86 5.73 0.52
C TRP A 142 -9.49 5.07 0.40
N VAL A 143 -9.39 4.08 -0.47
CA VAL A 143 -8.16 3.36 -0.81
C VAL A 143 -8.04 3.25 -2.32
N LEU A 144 -6.87 3.56 -2.87
CA LEU A 144 -6.49 3.27 -4.24
C LEU A 144 -5.69 1.96 -4.27
N PRO A 145 -6.28 0.83 -4.68
CA PRO A 145 -5.57 -0.44 -4.74
C PRO A 145 -4.85 -0.60 -6.08
N LEU A 146 -3.54 -0.78 -6.06
CA LEU A 146 -2.70 -0.91 -7.24
C LEU A 146 -1.95 -2.25 -7.24
N THR A 147 -1.68 -2.76 -8.44
CA THR A 147 -0.91 -3.99 -8.64
C THR A 147 -0.01 -3.87 -9.86
N ILE A 148 1.21 -4.38 -9.75
CA ILE A 148 2.06 -4.63 -10.90
C ILE A 148 1.55 -5.92 -11.56
N LYS A 149 1.13 -5.82 -12.82
CA LYS A 149 0.68 -6.98 -13.60
C LYS A 149 1.83 -7.96 -13.78
N SER A 150 1.49 -9.23 -13.89
CA SER A 150 2.43 -10.32 -14.11
C SER A 150 1.95 -11.13 -15.29
N ASP A 151 2.76 -11.21 -16.34
CA ASP A 151 2.52 -12.02 -17.52
C ASP A 151 3.86 -12.56 -18.04
N PRO A 152 3.95 -13.83 -18.49
CA PRO A 152 5.18 -14.40 -19.02
C PRO A 152 5.73 -13.69 -20.27
N SER A 153 4.90 -12.92 -20.98
CA SER A 153 5.32 -12.15 -22.17
C SER A 153 6.02 -10.82 -21.85
N TYR A 154 5.99 -10.36 -20.60
CA TYR A 154 6.59 -9.08 -20.22
C TYR A 154 8.11 -9.16 -20.10
N ASP A 155 8.75 -7.99 -20.25
CA ASP A 155 10.20 -7.82 -20.16
C ASP A 155 10.72 -7.73 -18.72
N TYR A 156 9.84 -7.92 -17.73
CA TYR A 156 10.14 -7.88 -16.30
C TYR A 156 9.44 -9.00 -15.53
N VAL A 157 9.96 -9.30 -14.34
CA VAL A 157 9.34 -10.23 -13.39
C VAL A 157 8.79 -9.43 -12.21
N ALA A 158 7.48 -9.48 -12.00
CA ALA A 158 6.87 -8.88 -10.83
C ALA A 158 7.31 -9.62 -9.55
N ASN A 159 7.52 -8.91 -8.44
CA ASN A 159 7.96 -9.54 -7.21
C ASN A 159 6.98 -10.65 -6.74
N PRO A 160 7.45 -11.87 -6.44
CA PRO A 160 6.58 -12.97 -6.03
C PRO A 160 5.90 -12.70 -4.68
N ARG A 161 6.49 -11.85 -3.83
CA ARG A 161 5.87 -11.45 -2.57
C ARG A 161 4.73 -10.46 -2.83
N LYS A 162 3.50 -10.90 -2.52
CA LYS A 162 2.26 -10.12 -2.71
C LYS A 162 2.35 -8.69 -2.16
N HIS A 163 2.94 -8.51 -0.98
CA HIS A 163 3.08 -7.20 -0.32
C HIS A 163 4.01 -6.21 -1.04
N TYR A 164 4.86 -6.68 -1.96
CA TYR A 164 5.75 -5.84 -2.76
C TYR A 164 5.21 -5.59 -4.17
N ARG A 165 4.37 -6.50 -4.67
CA ARG A 165 3.72 -6.36 -5.97
C ARG A 165 2.47 -5.48 -5.94
N LYS A 166 1.80 -5.43 -4.79
CA LYS A 166 0.53 -4.72 -4.58
C LYS A 166 0.75 -3.52 -3.65
N ALA A 167 0.05 -2.43 -3.90
CA ALA A 167 0.05 -1.24 -3.05
C ALA A 167 -1.39 -0.80 -2.79
N LEU A 168 -1.84 -0.92 -1.55
CA LEU A 168 -3.16 -0.44 -1.12
C LEU A 168 -2.97 0.95 -0.49
N LEU A 169 -3.20 2.02 -1.25
CA LEU A 169 -2.90 3.38 -0.81
C LEU A 169 -4.12 4.02 -0.15
N ARG A 170 -4.12 4.20 1.17
CA ARG A 170 -5.18 4.96 1.87
C ARG A 170 -4.96 6.45 1.67
N ILE A 171 -5.98 7.09 1.11
CA ILE A 171 -5.97 8.51 0.75
C ILE A 171 -6.33 9.33 1.98
N ASN A 172 -5.38 10.10 2.49
CA ASN A 172 -5.61 11.05 3.58
C ASN A 172 -5.36 12.48 3.06
N PRO A 173 -6.40 13.17 2.56
CA PRO A 173 -6.26 14.56 2.17
C PRO A 173 -5.96 15.41 3.41
N PHE A 174 -5.12 16.42 3.26
CA PHE A 174 -4.83 17.37 4.34
C PHE A 174 -4.84 18.82 3.86
N ASN A 175 -5.32 19.70 4.73
CA ASN A 175 -5.17 21.15 4.65
C ASN A 175 -4.48 21.66 5.93
N ASP A 176 -4.33 22.98 6.07
CA ASP A 176 -3.60 23.58 7.19
C ASP A 176 -4.33 23.44 8.55
N TYR A 177 -5.58 22.95 8.54
CA TYR A 177 -6.44 22.79 9.72
C TYR A 177 -6.82 21.33 9.99
N SER A 178 -6.41 20.38 9.14
CA SER A 178 -6.77 18.96 9.29
C SER A 178 -5.71 18.21 10.08
N GLY A 179 -6.09 17.07 10.66
CA GLY A 179 -5.15 16.20 11.38
C GLY A 179 -5.69 15.73 12.70
N ILE A 180 -4.80 15.42 13.64
CA ILE A 180 -5.14 14.91 14.96
C ILE A 180 -4.98 16.05 15.98
N TYR A 181 -6.11 16.47 16.55
CA TYR A 181 -6.18 17.48 17.60
C TYR A 181 -6.15 16.85 18.99
N SER A 182 -5.55 17.56 19.95
CA SER A 182 -5.72 17.23 21.37
C SER A 182 -7.18 17.46 21.78
N GLY A 183 -7.85 16.39 22.19
CA GLY A 183 -9.25 16.44 22.65
C GLY A 183 -9.40 16.65 24.15
N THR A 184 -8.30 16.73 24.91
CA THR A 184 -8.33 16.68 26.39
C THR A 184 -9.11 17.82 27.04
N ALA A 185 -9.24 18.95 26.34
CA ALA A 185 -10.02 20.11 26.79
C ALA A 185 -11.49 20.07 26.33
N LEU A 186 -11.85 19.21 25.36
CA LEU A 186 -13.22 19.08 24.86
C LEU A 186 -14.02 18.13 25.76
N LYS A 187 -14.81 18.71 26.66
CA LYS A 187 -15.66 17.97 27.60
C LYS A 187 -17.02 17.68 26.97
N THR A 188 -17.38 16.40 26.89
CA THR A 188 -18.72 15.98 26.50
C THR A 188 -19.51 15.62 27.77
N VAL A 189 -20.65 16.28 27.97
CA VAL A 189 -21.56 16.02 29.10
C VAL A 189 -22.95 15.66 28.59
N MET A 190 -23.69 14.88 29.37
CA MET A 190 -25.11 14.65 29.11
C MET A 190 -25.92 15.85 29.58
N GLU A 191 -26.88 16.28 28.77
CA GLU A 191 -27.82 17.34 29.12
C GLU A 191 -28.56 16.99 30.43
N GLY A 192 -28.59 17.93 31.37
CA GLY A 192 -29.13 17.73 32.72
C GLY A 192 -28.18 17.06 33.72
N TYR A 193 -26.96 16.71 33.31
CA TYR A 193 -25.92 16.11 34.15
C TYR A 193 -24.57 16.86 34.04
N GLU A 194 -24.61 18.17 33.87
CA GLU A 194 -23.42 19.02 33.63
C GLU A 194 -22.44 19.00 34.80
N SER A 195 -22.88 18.67 36.02
CA SER A 195 -22.05 18.53 37.22
C SER A 195 -21.36 17.17 37.35
N SER A 196 -21.63 16.23 36.44
CA SER A 196 -21.01 14.89 36.45
C SER A 196 -19.64 14.88 35.78
N THR A 197 -18.89 13.77 35.93
CA THR A 197 -17.60 13.60 35.27
C THR A 197 -17.78 13.58 33.74
N PRO A 198 -17.16 14.51 33.00
CA PRO A 198 -17.31 14.58 31.55
C PRO A 198 -16.58 13.42 30.85
N ILE A 199 -17.10 13.02 29.70
CA ILE A 199 -16.42 12.11 28.77
C ILE A 199 -15.44 12.95 27.94
N VAL A 200 -14.20 12.49 27.85
CA VAL A 200 -13.11 13.21 27.17
C VAL A 200 -12.33 12.23 26.30
N LYS A 201 -12.06 12.62 25.05
CA LYS A 201 -11.15 11.91 24.14
C LYS A 201 -9.77 12.52 24.23
N ALA A 202 -8.72 11.70 24.22
CA ALA A 202 -7.36 12.20 24.14
C ALA A 202 -7.10 12.88 22.78
N GLU A 203 -7.63 12.28 21.70
CA GLU A 203 -7.39 12.70 20.33
C GLU A 203 -8.71 12.82 19.55
N ILE A 204 -8.80 13.86 18.72
CA ILE A 204 -9.92 14.13 17.82
C ILE A 204 -9.35 14.29 16.41
N LYS A 205 -9.70 13.36 15.52
CA LYS A 205 -9.32 13.44 14.12
C LYS A 205 -10.27 14.39 13.38
N ALA A 206 -9.70 15.43 12.78
CA ALA A 206 -10.37 16.37 11.91
C ALA A 206 -10.04 16.05 10.45
N TYR A 207 -11.10 15.86 9.66
CA TYR A 207 -11.06 15.47 8.26
C TYR A 207 -11.30 16.68 7.37
N VAL A 208 -10.67 16.71 6.20
CA VAL A 208 -10.84 17.76 5.20
C VAL A 208 -12.25 17.73 4.59
N VAL A 209 -12.85 18.91 4.41
CA VAL A 209 -14.00 19.14 3.52
C VAL A 209 -13.52 19.90 2.28
N ASP A 210 -12.79 21.00 2.50
CA ASP A 210 -12.19 21.82 1.45
C ASP A 210 -10.82 22.42 1.91
N GLU A 211 -10.29 23.43 1.23
CA GLU A 211 -8.99 24.04 1.59
C GLU A 211 -8.95 24.68 2.99
N ASN A 212 -10.09 25.13 3.52
CA ASN A 212 -10.17 25.87 4.78
C ASN A 212 -11.21 25.29 5.75
N THR A 213 -11.98 24.29 5.32
CA THR A 213 -13.04 23.66 6.11
C THR A 213 -12.64 22.24 6.49
N ILE A 214 -12.89 21.90 7.74
CA ILE A 214 -12.73 20.56 8.30
C ILE A 214 -14.02 20.12 8.98
N PHE A 215 -14.18 18.81 9.16
CA PHE A 215 -15.21 18.23 10.03
C PHE A 215 -14.59 17.24 11.01
N PHE A 216 -15.26 17.04 12.14
CA PHE A 216 -14.96 15.99 13.10
C PHE A 216 -16.27 15.40 13.62
N TYR A 217 -16.23 14.18 14.15
CA TYR A 217 -17.43 13.54 14.68
C TYR A 217 -17.76 14.08 16.07
N ALA A 218 -19.05 14.34 16.32
CA ALA A 218 -19.52 14.93 17.56
C ALA A 218 -19.36 13.98 18.77
N GLY A 219 -19.06 14.56 19.93
CA GLY A 219 -18.97 13.84 21.19
C GLY A 219 -17.87 12.77 21.20
N ASN A 220 -18.24 11.55 21.58
CA ASN A 220 -17.31 10.41 21.68
C ASN A 220 -17.27 9.52 20.42
N ILE A 221 -17.77 9.99 19.28
CA ILE A 221 -17.85 9.22 18.02
C ILE A 221 -16.50 9.26 17.28
N ASP A 222 -16.20 8.21 16.52
CA ASP A 222 -15.01 8.10 15.65
C ASP A 222 -15.30 7.35 14.34
N GLU A 223 -14.26 7.12 13.53
CA GLU A 223 -14.38 6.40 12.25
C GLU A 223 -14.82 4.94 12.39
N ASP A 224 -14.77 4.38 13.61
CA ASP A 224 -15.15 3.01 13.93
C ASP A 224 -16.57 2.91 14.52
N ARG A 225 -17.38 3.96 14.35
CA ARG A 225 -18.81 3.94 14.65
C ARG A 225 -19.65 3.74 13.39
N GLN A 226 -20.67 2.90 13.49
CA GLN A 226 -21.61 2.62 12.39
C GLN A 226 -22.51 3.83 12.08
N ASP A 227 -22.87 4.59 13.11
CA ASP A 227 -23.74 5.77 13.07
C ASP A 227 -22.99 7.08 12.79
N ARG A 228 -21.71 7.02 12.39
CA ARG A 228 -20.85 8.20 12.19
C ARG A 228 -21.34 9.23 11.16
N ARG A 229 -22.29 8.85 10.29
CA ARG A 229 -22.85 9.70 9.23
C ARG A 229 -24.08 10.51 9.68
N ASN A 230 -24.67 10.16 10.82
CA ASN A 230 -25.91 10.77 11.32
C ASN A 230 -25.66 12.08 12.06
#